data_AF-A0A920RGN2-F1
#
_entry.id   AF-A0A920RGN2-F1
#
_cell.length_a   1.000
_cell.length_b   1.000
_cell.length_c   1.000
_cell.angle_alpha   90.00
_cell.angle_beta   90.00
_cell.angle_gamma   90.00
#
_symmetry.space_group_name_H-M   'P 1'
#
loop_
_entity.id
_entity.type
_entity.pdbx_description
1 polymer ?
#
loop_
_entity_poly.entity_id
_entity_poly.type
_entity_poly.pdbx_seq_one_letter_code
_entity_poly.pdbx_strand_id
1 'polypeptide(L)' 'MKISASDARIGNLIEYQGKLWRILKKEHVKPGKGGAFAQLEMKALKDGTKLNELFPGLTIS' A
#
# COMPACT_ATOMS: atom_id res chain seq x y z
N MET A 1 -4.49 -14.05 3.91
CA MET A 1 -4.55 -13.99 2.44
C MET A 1 -3.49 -13.01 1.98
N LYS A 2 -2.55 -13.39 1.11
CA LYS A 2 -1.54 -12.45 0.58
C LYS A 2 -2.16 -11.70 -0.60
N ILE A 3 -2.42 -10.40 -0.45
CA ILE A 3 -2.87 -9.54 -1.55
C ILE A 3 -1.63 -8.89 -2.15
N SER A 4 -1.45 -9.01 -3.47
CA SER A 4 -0.38 -8.33 -4.17
C SER A 4 -0.60 -6.81 -4.15
N ALA A 5 0.47 -6.01 -3.98
CA ALA A 5 0.39 -4.55 -4.08
C ALA A 5 -0.11 -4.10 -5.46
N SER A 6 0.12 -4.93 -6.48
CA SER A 6 -0.37 -4.76 -7.83
C SER A 6 -1.91 -4.79 -7.89
N ASP A 7 -2.55 -5.70 -7.15
CA ASP A 7 -4.01 -5.86 -7.11
C ASP A 7 -4.70 -4.91 -6.12
N ALA A 8 -3.92 -4.30 -5.23
CA ALA A 8 -4.39 -3.25 -4.35
C ALA A 8 -4.94 -2.06 -5.15
N ARG A 9 -6.24 -1.80 -4.97
CA ARG A 9 -6.97 -0.65 -5.53
C ARG A 9 -7.34 0.33 -4.42
N ILE A 10 -7.53 1.59 -4.80
CA ILE A 10 -8.08 2.61 -3.90
C ILE A 10 -9.43 2.12 -3.38
N GLY A 11 -9.62 2.18 -2.07
CA GLY A 11 -10.81 1.69 -1.37
C GLY A 11 -10.69 0.26 -0.85
N ASN A 12 -9.73 -0.55 -1.31
CA ASN A 12 -9.52 -1.89 -0.79
C ASN A 12 -9.07 -1.86 0.67
N LEU A 13 -9.42 -2.92 1.39
CA LEU A 13 -8.92 -3.19 2.73
C LEU A 13 -7.76 -4.18 2.64
N ILE A 14 -6.68 -3.87 3.32
CA ILE A 14 -5.53 -4.74 3.47
C ILE A 14 -5.21 -4.94 4.96
N GLU A 15 -4.72 -6.11 5.31
CA GLU A 15 -4.16 -6.35 6.63
C GLU A 15 -2.66 -6.09 6.58
N TYR A 16 -2.19 -5.19 7.42
CA TYR A 16 -0.79 -4.81 7.50
C TYR A 16 -0.41 -4.53 8.94
N GLN A 17 0.69 -5.14 9.41
CA GLN A 17 1.14 -5.09 10.81
C GLN A 17 0.05 -5.47 11.84
N GLY A 18 -0.80 -6.45 11.50
CA GLY A 18 -1.91 -6.89 12.37
C GLY A 18 -3.06 -5.88 12.51
N LYS A 19 -3.09 -4.85 11.66
CA LYS A 19 -4.19 -3.88 11.58
C LYS A 19 -4.81 -3.90 10.19
N LEU A 20 -6.09 -3.53 10.14
CA LEU A 20 -6.83 -3.36 8.89
C LEU A 20 -6.73 -1.91 8.42
N TRP A 21 -6.22 -1.76 7.20
CA TRP A 21 -5.96 -0.48 6.55
C TRP A 21 -6.77 -0.36 5.27
N ARG A 22 -7.35 0.82 5.03
CA ARG A 22 -8.00 1.16 3.79
C ARG A 22 -7.06 1.95 2.90
N ILE A 23 -6.87 1.51 1.66
CA ILE A 23 -6.06 2.23 0.69
C ILE A 23 -6.79 3.51 0.26
N LEU A 24 -6.13 4.64 0.46
CA LEU A 24 -6.62 5.96 0.05
C LEU A 24 -6.02 6.38 -1.29
N LYS A 25 -4.72 6.10 -1.50
CA LYS A 25 -3.99 6.47 -2.71
C LYS A 25 -2.96 5.41 -3.04
N LYS A 26 -2.71 5.23 -4.33
CA LYS A 26 -1.65 4.37 -4.86
C LYS A 26 -0.93 5.12 -5.96
N GLU A 27 0.39 5.23 -5.83
CA GLU A 27 1.25 5.87 -6.82
C GLU A 27 2.33 4.89 -7.25
N HIS A 28 2.54 4.81 -8.56
CA HIS A 28 3.64 4.04 -9.13
C HIS A 28 4.81 4.98 -9.33
N VAL A 29 5.85 4.81 -8.53
CA VAL A 29 7.05 5.66 -8.57
C VAL A 29 8.13 4.91 -9.34
N LYS A 30 8.66 5.54 -10.39
CA LYS A 30 9.81 5.06 -11.16
C LYS A 30 10.93 6.10 -11.09
N PRO A 31 11.87 5.99 -10.13
CA PRO A 31 12.97 6.93 -10.00
C PRO A 31 14.03 6.62 -11.07
N GLY A 32 13.83 7.12 -12.30
CA GLY A 32 14.84 7.08 -13.36
C GLY A 32 15.47 5.70 -13.60
N LYS A 33 16.78 5.57 -13.34
CA LYS A 33 17.58 4.32 -13.49
C LYS A 33 17.41 3.32 -12.33
N GLY A 34 16.39 3.44 -11.49
CA GLY A 34 16.10 2.55 -10.37
C GLY A 34 14.91 1.60 -10.62
N GLY A 35 14.74 0.62 -9.73
CA GLY A 35 13.59 -0.30 -9.74
C GLY A 35 12.25 0.43 -9.58
N ALA A 36 11.15 -0.24 -9.94
CA ALA A 36 9.81 0.29 -9.78
C ALA A 36 9.30 0.11 -8.33
N PHE A 37 8.66 1.16 -7.79
CA PHE A 37 8.10 1.17 -6.44
C PHE A 37 6.61 1.49 -6.47
N ALA A 38 5.87 0.92 -5.53
CA ALA A 38 4.48 1.29 -5.27
C ALA A 38 4.42 2.06 -3.95
N GLN A 39 4.04 3.33 -4.01
CA GLN A 39 3.76 4.13 -2.83
C GLN A 39 2.27 4.03 -2.52
N LEU A 40 1.93 3.62 -1.30
CA LEU A 40 0.55 3.48 -0.84
C LEU A 40 0.29 4.42 0.33
N GLU A 41 -0.75 5.24 0.19
CA GLU A 41 -1.34 5.93 1.31
C GLU A 41 -2.55 5.16 1.81
N MET A 42 -2.57 4.91 3.11
CA MET A 42 -3.57 4.07 3.74
C MET A 42 -4.06 4.70 5.04
N LYS A 43 -5.27 4.34 5.45
CA LYS A 43 -5.86 4.78 6.72
C LYS A 43 -6.34 3.58 7.53
N ALA A 44 -5.90 3.50 8.78
CA ALA A 44 -6.34 2.47 9.70
C ALA A 44 -7.83 2.65 9.99
N LEU A 45 -8.58 1.54 9.97
CA LEU A 45 -10.03 1.54 10.19
C LEU A 45 -10.41 1.82 11.65
N LYS A 46 -9.65 1.27 12.60
CA LYS A 46 -9.97 1.38 14.04
C LYS A 46 -9.63 2.75 14.62
N ASP A 47 -8.45 3.23 14.28
CA ASP A 47 -7.77 4.34 14.94
C ASP A 47 -7.69 5.58 14.02
N GLY A 48 -8.04 5.45 12.74
CA GLY A 48 -8.08 6.57 11.79
C GLY A 48 -6.71 7.11 11.38
N THR A 49 -5.62 6.51 11.87
CA THR A 49 -4.24 6.85 11.57
C THR A 49 -3.97 6.72 10.08
N LYS A 50 -3.27 7.70 9.51
CA LYS A 50 -2.79 7.64 8.12
C LYS A 50 -1.35 7.10 8.09
N LEU A 51 -1.07 6.23 7.14
CA LEU A 51 0.26 5.68 6.87
C LEU A 51 0.57 5.88 5.40
N ASN A 52 1.79 6.34 5.10
CA ASN A 52 2.31 6.42 3.74
C ASN A 52 3.55 5.53 3.70
N GLU A 53 3.49 4.45 2.94
CA GLU A 53 4.57 3.46 2.88
C GLU A 53 4.93 3.12 1.44
N LEU A 54 6.24 2.96 1.21
CA LEU A 54 6.80 2.67 -0.09
C LEU A 54 7.19 1.20 -0.13
N PHE A 55 6.52 0.45 -1.01
CA PHE A 55 6.74 -0.97 -1.19
C PHE A 55 7.75 -1.20 -2.33
N PRO A 56 8.93 -1.80 -2.03
CA PRO A 56 9.87 -2.24 -3.05
C PRO A 56 9.30 -3.47 -3.77
N GLY A 57 8.95 -3.28 -5.05
CA GLY A 57 8.22 -4.29 -5.82
C GLY A 57 6.71 -4.26 -5.57
N LEU A 58 5.97 -4.97 -6.42
CA LEU A 58 4.51 -4.94 -6.46
C LEU A 58 3.85 -5.91 -5.46
N THR A 59 4.53 -6.33 -4.40
CA THR A 59 4.02 -7.33 -3.44
C THR A 59 3.92 -6.73 -2.04
N ILE A 60 2.72 -6.80 -1.43
CA ILE A 60 2.52 -6.54 0.00
C ILE A 60 2.40 -7.91 0.65
N SER A 61 3.25 -8.20 1.62
CA SER A 61 3.19 -9.45 2.40
C SER A 61 2.41 -9.27 3.68
#